data_AF-A0A4W5KAU1-F1
#
_entry.id   AF-A0A4W5KAU1-F1
#
_cell.length_a   1.000
_cell.length_b   1.000
_cell.length_c   1.000
_cell.angle_alpha   90.00
_cell.angle_beta   90.00
_cell.angle_gamma   90.00
#
_symmetry.space_group_name_H-M   'P 1'
#
loop_
_entity.id
_entity.type
_entity.pdbx_description
1 polymer ?
#
loop_
_entity_poly.entity_id
_entity_poly.type
_entity_poly.pdbx_seq_one_letter_code
_entity_poly.pdbx_strand_id
1 'polypeptide(L)'
;MLPARDCRICAFLLRKKRFGQWAKQLTVIRDNRLQCYKSSKDVSPYVDLPLLQCTVVYAPKDGRRKRHELRFTPPSGEALVLALQSREQAHRWLRVRTKHTQHTNTCAYAHTHTHSVTHTLFLSLSLFVCVCVCVCVCVCVCVCVCVCVCVCVCVCVCVCVCVCVCVCVCVCVCVCSLSGGP
;
A
#
# COMPACT_ATOMS: atom_id res chain seq x y z
N MET A 1 -15.24 21.88 2.00
CA MET A 1 -13.83 21.52 1.71
C MET A 1 -12.93 22.26 2.69
N LEU A 2 -12.38 21.59 3.71
CA LEU A 2 -11.49 22.23 4.68
C LEU A 2 -10.08 22.38 4.07
N PRO A 3 -9.41 23.54 4.20
CA PRO A 3 -8.12 23.79 3.57
C PRO A 3 -7.09 22.81 4.12
N ALA A 4 -6.51 22.02 3.22
CA ALA A 4 -5.50 21.00 3.52
C ALA A 4 -4.11 21.59 3.88
N ARG A 5 -4.03 22.86 4.28
CA ARG A 5 -2.76 23.59 4.38
C ARG A 5 -1.95 23.29 5.65
N ASP A 6 -2.55 22.71 6.68
CA ASP A 6 -1.87 22.55 7.98
C ASP A 6 -1.69 21.11 8.47
N CYS A 7 -2.07 20.11 7.67
CA CYS A 7 -1.86 18.70 8.02
C CYS A 7 -0.38 18.30 7.84
N ARG A 8 0.36 18.19 8.95
CA ARG A 8 1.80 17.89 8.93
C ARG A 8 2.09 16.39 8.78
N ILE A 9 1.23 15.55 9.34
CA ILE A 9 1.27 14.09 9.15
C ILE A 9 -0.10 13.47 9.44
N CYS A 10 -0.48 12.44 8.70
CA CYS A 10 -1.66 11.62 8.96
C CYS A 10 -1.34 10.15 8.69
N ALA A 11 -1.86 9.25 9.52
CA ALA A 11 -1.79 7.81 9.27
C ALA A 11 -2.86 7.06 10.06
N PHE A 12 -3.20 5.86 9.59
CA PHE A 12 -3.94 4.91 10.42
C PHE A 12 -2.99 4.22 11.39
N LEU A 13 -3.16 4.48 12.69
CA LEU A 13 -2.32 3.92 13.75
C LEU A 13 -3.16 3.07 14.71
N LEU A 14 -2.46 2.24 15.49
CA LEU A 14 -3.07 1.40 16.52
C LEU A 14 -2.91 2.07 17.87
N ARG A 15 -4.01 2.31 18.58
CA ARG A 15 -3.99 2.82 19.96
C ARG A 15 -4.12 1.71 20.96
N LYS A 16 -3.34 1.80 22.04
CA LYS A 16 -3.47 0.92 23.21
C LYS A 16 -4.64 1.36 24.09
N LYS A 17 -5.58 0.47 24.35
CA LYS A 17 -6.67 0.66 25.32
C LYS A 17 -6.21 0.28 26.73
N ARG A 18 -6.96 0.71 27.76
CA ARG A 18 -6.73 0.39 29.18
C ARG A 18 -6.58 -1.11 29.48
N PHE A 19 -7.22 -1.98 28.69
CA PHE A 19 -7.16 -3.45 28.83
C PHE A 19 -6.09 -4.12 27.95
N GLY A 20 -5.11 -3.36 27.43
CA GLY A 20 -4.07 -3.90 26.55
C GLY A 20 -4.51 -4.27 25.12
N GLN A 21 -5.81 -4.17 24.83
CA GLN A 21 -6.36 -4.31 23.48
C GLN A 21 -5.93 -3.15 22.57
N TRP A 22 -5.78 -3.44 21.27
CA TRP A 22 -5.41 -2.45 20.27
C TRP A 22 -6.59 -2.14 19.35
N ALA A 23 -6.79 -0.86 19.03
CA ALA A 23 -7.80 -0.45 18.05
C ALA A 23 -7.17 0.45 16.98
N LYS A 24 -7.51 0.17 15.71
CA LYS A 24 -7.12 1.01 14.57
C LYS A 24 -7.90 2.32 14.62
N GLN A 25 -7.24 3.41 14.27
CA GLN A 25 -7.82 4.75 14.22
C GLN A 25 -7.07 5.61 13.22
N LEU A 26 -7.65 6.74 12.84
CA LEU A 26 -6.97 7.78 12.09
C LEU A 26 -6.34 8.78 13.06
N THR A 27 -5.02 8.96 12.98
CA THR A 27 -4.29 9.96 13.75
C THR A 27 -3.76 11.02 12.80
N VAL A 28 -3.99 12.28 13.13
CA VAL A 28 -3.61 13.45 12.34
C VAL A 28 -2.89 14.44 13.24
N ILE A 29 -1.80 15.01 12.75
CA ILE A 29 -1.18 16.18 13.37
C ILE A 29 -1.44 17.38 12.48
N ARG A 30 -2.20 18.34 13.00
CA ARG A 30 -2.57 19.59 12.34
C ARG A 30 -2.47 20.72 13.36
N ASP A 31 -2.00 21.90 12.95
CA ASP A 31 -1.93 23.10 13.81
C ASP A 31 -1.24 22.84 15.16
N ASN A 32 -0.21 21.97 15.15
CA ASN A 32 0.51 21.58 16.36
C ASN A 32 -0.39 20.92 17.44
N ARG A 33 -1.49 20.31 16.99
CA ARG A 33 -2.40 19.47 17.77
C ARG A 33 -2.38 18.04 17.23
N LEU A 34 -2.45 17.09 18.14
CA LEU A 34 -2.60 15.67 17.86
C LEU A 34 -4.08 15.33 17.93
N GLN A 35 -4.66 15.01 16.79
CA GLN A 35 -6.07 14.71 16.63
C GLN A 35 -6.26 13.24 16.28
N CYS A 36 -7.16 12.56 16.98
CA CYS A 36 -7.50 11.17 16.70
C CYS A 36 -8.99 11.02 16.39
N TYR A 37 -9.28 10.26 15.35
CA TYR A 37 -10.61 9.99 14.83
C TYR A 37 -10.85 8.48 14.79
N LYS A 38 -12.08 8.03 15.10
CA LYS A 38 -12.41 6.59 14.99
C LYS A 38 -12.49 6.19 13.52
N SER A 39 -13.03 7.07 12.70
CA SER A 39 -13.21 6.94 11.25
C SER A 39 -12.72 8.18 10.51
N SER A 40 -12.38 8.03 9.22
CA SER A 40 -12.08 9.16 8.35
C SER A 40 -13.30 10.02 8.00
N LYS A 41 -14.51 9.53 8.30
CA LYS A 41 -15.78 10.24 8.10
C LYS A 41 -16.17 11.11 9.30
N ASP A 42 -15.48 10.98 10.42
CA ASP A 42 -15.79 11.73 11.64
C ASP A 42 -15.38 13.20 11.48
N VAL A 43 -16.29 14.12 11.79
CA VAL A 43 -16.05 15.57 11.69
C VAL A 43 -15.28 16.10 12.90
N SER A 44 -15.44 15.47 14.06
CA SER A 44 -14.79 15.86 15.32
C SER A 44 -13.85 14.77 15.83
N PRO A 45 -12.60 15.11 16.20
CA PRO A 45 -11.71 14.15 16.83
C PRO A 45 -12.21 13.81 18.24
N TYR A 46 -12.06 12.54 18.64
CA TYR A 46 -12.41 12.10 19.99
C TYR A 46 -11.24 12.32 20.98
N VAL A 47 -10.02 12.54 20.47
CA VAL A 47 -8.86 13.00 21.23
C VAL A 47 -8.26 14.17 20.45
N ASP A 48 -8.10 15.30 21.12
CA ASP A 48 -7.45 16.50 20.58
C ASP A 48 -6.53 17.08 21.65
N LEU A 49 -5.22 16.97 21.43
CA LEU A 49 -4.20 17.32 22.42
C LEU A 49 -3.16 18.27 21.82
N PRO A 50 -2.77 19.35 22.51
CA PRO A 50 -1.67 20.21 22.08
C PRO A 50 -0.33 19.47 22.14
N LEU A 51 0.34 19.30 21.00
CA LEU A 51 1.57 18.50 20.90
C LEU A 51 2.75 19.09 21.68
N LEU A 52 2.83 20.42 21.77
CA LEU A 52 3.89 21.10 22.53
C LEU A 52 3.82 20.81 24.03
N GLN A 53 2.63 20.54 24.56
CA GLN A 53 2.44 20.25 25.97
C GLN A 53 2.61 18.76 26.27
N CYS A 54 2.66 17.91 25.24
CA CYS A 54 2.81 16.47 25.41
C CYS A 54 4.29 16.10 25.57
N THR A 55 4.61 15.33 26.60
CA THR A 55 5.86 14.57 26.66
C THR A 55 5.74 13.37 25.73
N VAL A 56 6.63 13.28 24.74
CA VAL A 56 6.61 12.19 23.75
C VAL A 56 7.78 11.25 24.00
N VAL A 57 7.48 9.99 24.33
CA VAL A 57 8.49 8.96 24.57
C VAL A 57 8.38 7.89 23.49
N TYR A 58 9.51 7.60 22.85
CA TYR A 58 9.64 6.47 21.94
C TYR A 58 10.18 5.26 22.69
N ALA A 59 9.40 4.17 22.68
CA ALA A 59 9.82 2.89 23.23
C ALA A 59 10.08 1.92 22.06
N PRO A 60 11.36 1.62 21.75
CA PRO A 60 11.67 0.53 20.83
C PRO A 60 11.23 -0.79 21.47
N LYS A 61 10.61 -1.67 20.68
CA LYS A 61 10.39 -3.06 21.09
C LYS A 61 11.27 -3.96 20.24
N ASP A 62 12.29 -4.55 20.85
CA ASP A 62 13.13 -5.54 20.20
C ASP A 62 12.37 -6.86 20.03
N GLY A 63 12.09 -7.20 18.77
CA GLY A 63 11.50 -8.45 18.34
C GLY A 63 10.87 -8.37 16.95
N ARG A 64 11.13 -9.38 16.11
CA ARG A 64 10.70 -9.54 14.69
C ARG A 64 9.19 -9.40 14.43
N ARG A 65 8.35 -9.31 15.48
CA ARG A 65 6.88 -9.18 15.42
C ARG A 65 6.33 -8.08 16.34
N LYS A 66 7.20 -7.29 16.98
CA LYS A 66 6.77 -6.31 17.99
C LYS A 66 6.66 -4.92 17.36
N ARG A 67 5.60 -4.19 17.72
CA ARG A 67 5.28 -2.87 17.18
C ARG A 67 6.09 -1.79 17.89
N HIS A 68 6.56 -0.80 17.15
CA HIS A 68 7.22 0.39 17.70
C HIS A 68 6.20 1.26 18.44
N GLU A 69 6.46 1.70 19.68
CA GLU A 69 5.48 2.45 20.47
C GLU A 69 5.89 3.92 20.63
N LEU A 70 4.97 4.84 20.35
CA LEU A 70 5.06 6.26 20.71
C LEU A 70 4.02 6.56 21.79
N ARG A 71 4.48 7.09 22.92
CA ARG A 71 3.64 7.50 24.03
C ARG A 71 3.60 9.01 24.12
N PHE A 72 2.41 9.59 23.97
CA PHE A 72 2.12 11.01 24.15
C PHE A 72 1.48 11.20 25.52
N THR A 73 2.19 11.80 26.46
CA THR A 73 1.68 12.08 27.81
C THR A 73 1.35 13.57 27.91
N PRO A 74 0.07 13.98 27.88
CA PRO A 74 -0.33 15.36 28.14
C PRO A 74 -0.16 15.72 29.62
N PRO A 75 -0.15 17.01 29.98
CA PRO A 75 -0.09 17.43 31.38
C PRO A 75 -1.37 17.05 32.16
N SER A 76 -2.47 16.78 31.46
CA SER A 76 -3.73 16.29 32.03
C SER A 76 -3.71 14.81 32.46
N GLY A 77 -2.60 14.08 32.22
CA GLY A 77 -2.32 12.78 32.82
C GLY A 77 -2.49 11.57 31.89
N GLU A 78 -3.63 11.38 31.23
CA GLU A 78 -3.88 10.15 30.45
C GLU A 78 -2.98 10.09 29.20
N ALA A 79 -2.01 9.16 29.21
CA ALA A 79 -1.09 9.00 28.10
C ALA A 79 -1.73 8.25 26.92
N LEU A 80 -1.63 8.81 25.72
CA LEU A 80 -1.99 8.17 24.47
C LEU A 80 -0.82 7.35 23.93
N VAL A 81 -0.97 6.03 23.86
CA VAL A 81 0.06 5.13 23.29
C VAL A 81 -0.36 4.67 21.90
N LEU A 82 0.47 4.99 20.91
CA LEU A 82 0.31 4.64 19.51
C LEU A 82 1.37 3.64 19.07
N ALA A 83 0.96 2.60 18.36
CA ALA A 83 1.85 1.62 17.76
C ALA A 83 2.04 1.92 16.26
N LEU A 84 3.30 1.88 15.84
CA LEU A 84 3.77 2.13 14.48
C LEU A 84 4.39 0.86 13.89
N GLN A 85 4.36 0.78 12.57
CA GLN A 85 4.79 -0.39 11.82
C GLN A 85 6.31 -0.46 11.65
N SER A 86 7.02 0.68 11.74
CA SER A 86 8.47 0.72 11.59
C SER A 86 9.13 1.83 12.42
N ARG A 87 10.45 1.70 12.62
CA ARG A 87 11.29 2.71 13.27
C ARG A 87 11.31 4.01 12.48
N GLU A 88 11.32 3.94 11.16
CA GLU A 88 11.31 5.09 10.25
C GLU A 88 10.01 5.85 10.38
N GLN A 89 8.88 5.13 10.49
CA GLN A 89 7.59 5.72 10.77
C GLN A 89 7.64 6.45 12.12
N ALA A 90 8.12 5.83 13.20
CA ALA A 90 8.24 6.46 14.52
C ALA A 90 9.11 7.73 14.48
N HIS A 91 10.27 7.68 13.82
CA HIS A 91 11.13 8.85 13.64
C HIS A 91 10.48 9.96 12.81
N ARG A 92 9.65 9.63 11.82
CA ARG A 92 8.91 10.63 11.04
C ARG A 92 7.90 11.37 11.92
N TRP A 93 7.20 10.66 12.79
CA TRP A 93 6.26 11.24 13.74
C TRP A 93 6.95 12.12 14.79
N LEU A 94 8.13 11.73 15.28
CA LEU A 94 8.94 12.56 16.20
C LEU A 94 9.45 13.84 15.53
N ARG A 95 9.92 13.76 14.27
CA ARG A 95 10.44 14.90 13.51
C ARG A 95 9.40 15.98 13.22
N VAL A 96 8.11 15.64 13.22
CA VAL A 96 7.03 16.63 13.01
C VAL A 96 6.98 17.65 14.16
N ARG A 97 7.40 17.27 15.38
CA ARG A 97 7.47 18.17 16.54
C ARG A 97 8.65 19.14 16.47
N THR A 98 9.82 18.69 16.00
CA THR A 98 11.05 19.51 16.04
C THR A 98 11.10 20.62 15.01
N LYS A 99 10.22 20.63 14.01
CA LYS A 99 10.16 21.67 12.97
C LYS A 99 9.68 23.05 13.45
N HIS A 100 9.39 23.24 14.75
CA HIS A 100 8.96 24.53 15.29
C HIS A 100 10.10 25.44 15.79
N THR A 101 11.36 24.97 15.79
CA THR A 101 12.52 25.75 16.27
C THR A 101 13.62 25.84 15.21
N GLN A 102 13.27 26.30 14.00
CA GLN A 102 14.27 26.87 13.07
C GLN A 102 13.68 28.10 12.39
N HIS A 103 13.36 29.11 13.20
CA HIS A 103 13.46 30.49 12.75
C HIS A 103 14.71 31.10 13.39
N THR A 104 15.88 30.59 12.99
CA THR A 104 17.18 31.20 13.31
C THR A 104 18.01 31.16 12.03
N ASN A 105 18.01 32.31 11.34
CA ASN A 105 19.07 32.81 10.47
C ASN A 105 20.06 31.77 9.93
N THR A 106 19.67 31.07 8.86
CA THR A 106 20.63 30.42 7.96
C THR A 106 20.08 30.44 6.53
N CYS A 107 19.69 31.64 6.08
CA CYS A 107 19.39 31.91 4.69
C CYS A 107 20.71 32.25 3.97
N ALA A 108 21.20 31.35 3.11
CA ALA A 108 21.83 31.68 1.81
C ALA A 108 22.72 30.56 1.23
N TYR A 109 23.30 29.64 2.01
CA TYR A 109 24.35 28.74 1.46
C TYR A 109 23.97 27.25 1.33
N ALA A 110 22.93 26.76 2.02
CA ALA A 110 22.59 25.32 2.04
C ALA A 110 21.44 24.90 1.09
N HIS A 111 20.81 25.84 0.37
CA HIS A 111 19.55 25.61 -0.36
C HIS A 111 19.73 25.08 -1.81
N THR A 112 20.96 24.91 -2.30
CA THR A 112 21.23 24.46 -3.67
C THR A 112 21.72 23.01 -3.77
N HIS A 113 22.23 22.40 -2.68
CA HIS A 113 22.81 21.05 -2.72
C HIS A 113 21.86 19.91 -2.26
N THR A 114 20.75 20.24 -1.59
CA THR A 114 19.77 19.26 -1.10
C THR A 114 18.55 19.08 -2.02
N HIS A 115 18.19 20.12 -2.80
CA HIS A 115 17.09 20.06 -3.76
C HIS A 115 17.45 19.21 -5.00
N SER A 116 18.72 19.23 -5.42
CA SER A 116 19.25 18.47 -6.55
C SER A 116 19.32 16.97 -6.25
N VAL A 117 19.76 16.55 -5.05
CA VAL A 117 19.80 15.11 -4.69
C VAL A 117 18.40 14.51 -4.50
N THR A 118 17.45 15.27 -3.95
CA THR A 118 16.06 14.80 -3.75
C THR A 118 15.27 14.67 -5.05
N HIS A 119 15.43 15.62 -6.00
CA HIS A 119 14.85 15.49 -7.34
C HIS A 119 15.43 14.30 -8.10
N THR A 120 16.75 14.09 -8.03
CA THR A 120 17.42 13.00 -8.73
C THR A 120 16.98 11.62 -8.22
N LEU A 121 16.81 11.48 -6.89
CA LEU A 121 16.30 10.25 -6.27
C LEU A 121 14.80 10.01 -6.52
N PHE A 122 13.98 11.06 -6.59
CA PHE A 122 12.56 10.93 -6.91
C PHE A 122 12.36 10.52 -8.38
N LEU A 123 13.13 11.11 -9.30
CA LEU A 123 13.13 10.75 -10.71
C LEU A 123 13.59 9.30 -10.92
N SER A 124 14.66 8.86 -10.25
CA SER A 124 15.14 7.48 -10.37
C SER A 124 14.16 6.44 -9.82
N LEU A 125 13.51 6.70 -8.68
CA LEU A 125 12.46 5.85 -8.13
C LEU A 125 11.23 5.80 -9.05
N SER A 126 10.83 6.94 -9.62
CA SER A 126 9.69 6.99 -10.54
C SER A 126 9.94 6.19 -11.82
N LEU A 127 11.13 6.31 -12.41
CA LEU A 127 11.52 5.55 -13.61
C LEU A 127 11.57 4.05 -13.33
N PHE A 128 12.08 3.64 -12.16
CA PHE A 128 12.11 2.23 -11.77
C PHE A 128 10.70 1.64 -11.64
N VAL A 129 9.76 2.39 -11.06
CA VAL A 129 8.35 1.97 -10.95
C VAL A 129 7.68 1.91 -12.33
N CYS A 130 7.96 2.87 -13.22
CA CYS A 130 7.45 2.84 -14.58
C CYS A 130 7.93 1.60 -15.34
N VAL A 131 9.21 1.25 -15.22
CA VAL A 131 9.79 0.08 -15.88
C VAL A 131 9.25 -1.23 -15.29
N CYS A 132 9.07 -1.32 -13.97
CA CYS A 132 8.53 -2.54 -13.38
C CYS A 132 7.06 -2.77 -13.77
N VAL A 133 6.26 -1.70 -13.87
CA VAL A 133 4.87 -1.78 -14.33
C VAL A 133 4.79 -2.15 -15.81
N CYS A 134 5.64 -1.57 -16.66
CA CYS A 134 5.61 -1.93 -18.08
C CYS A 134 6.04 -3.38 -18.31
N VAL A 135 7.03 -3.89 -17.56
CA VAL A 135 7.44 -5.29 -17.64
C VAL A 135 6.35 -6.24 -17.11
N CYS A 136 5.67 -5.90 -16.01
CA CYS A 136 4.61 -6.78 -15.53
C CYS A 136 3.41 -6.82 -16.49
N VAL A 137 3.07 -5.69 -17.13
CA VAL A 137 2.00 -5.63 -18.13
C VAL A 137 2.40 -6.40 -19.40
N CYS A 138 3.64 -6.28 -19.87
CA CYS A 138 4.04 -7.01 -21.06
C CYS A 138 4.05 -8.54 -20.80
N VAL A 139 4.56 -8.99 -19.65
CA VAL A 139 4.53 -10.42 -19.29
C VAL A 139 3.11 -10.93 -19.14
N CYS A 140 2.19 -10.17 -18.53
CA CYS A 140 0.81 -10.63 -18.38
C CYS A 140 0.08 -10.72 -19.73
N VAL A 141 0.31 -9.77 -20.65
CA VAL A 141 -0.23 -9.81 -22.01
C VAL A 141 0.38 -10.97 -22.80
N CYS A 142 1.69 -11.20 -22.70
CA CYS A 142 2.33 -12.34 -23.35
C CYS A 142 1.72 -13.66 -22.87
N VAL A 143 1.61 -13.86 -21.55
CA VAL A 143 1.04 -15.09 -21.00
C VAL A 143 -0.43 -15.26 -21.41
N CYS A 144 -1.24 -14.21 -21.39
CA CYS A 144 -2.63 -14.34 -21.80
C CYS A 144 -2.79 -14.68 -23.29
N VAL A 145 -1.95 -14.09 -24.15
CA VAL A 145 -1.95 -14.40 -25.59
C VAL A 145 -1.45 -15.83 -25.83
N CYS A 146 -0.42 -16.27 -25.12
CA CYS A 146 0.04 -17.65 -25.20
C CYS A 146 -1.08 -18.62 -24.83
N VAL A 147 -1.71 -18.44 -23.66
CA VAL A 147 -2.78 -19.34 -23.20
C VAL A 147 -3.96 -19.33 -24.15
N CYS A 148 -4.38 -18.18 -24.68
CA CYS A 148 -5.50 -18.15 -25.62
C CYS A 148 -5.17 -18.88 -26.93
N VAL A 149 -3.97 -18.68 -27.49
CA VAL A 149 -3.54 -19.41 -28.70
C VAL A 149 -3.45 -20.90 -28.44
N CYS A 150 -2.90 -21.33 -27.29
CA CYS A 150 -2.85 -22.73 -26.90
C CYS A 150 -4.25 -23.35 -26.87
N VAL A 151 -5.20 -22.73 -26.16
CA VAL A 151 -6.58 -23.22 -26.05
C VAL A 151 -7.26 -23.27 -27.41
N CYS A 152 -7.10 -22.24 -28.24
CA CYS A 152 -7.65 -22.22 -29.59
C CYS A 152 -7.12 -23.39 -30.43
N VAL A 153 -5.81 -23.62 -30.46
CA VAL A 153 -5.21 -24.72 -31.21
C VAL A 153 -5.68 -26.07 -30.68
N CYS A 154 -5.74 -26.26 -29.36
CA CYS A 154 -6.24 -27.49 -28.75
C CYS A 154 -7.68 -27.78 -29.20
N VAL A 155 -8.59 -26.80 -29.10
CA VAL A 155 -9.99 -26.97 -29.50
C VAL A 155 -10.10 -27.27 -31.00
N CYS A 156 -9.35 -26.57 -31.85
CA CYS A 156 -9.33 -26.83 -33.29
C CYS A 156 -8.90 -28.27 -33.61
N VAL A 157 -7.81 -28.75 -33.01
CA VAL A 157 -7.31 -30.12 -33.23
C VAL A 157 -8.33 -31.14 -32.73
N CYS A 158 -8.94 -30.93 -31.56
CA CYS A 158 -9.98 -31.81 -31.03
C CYS A 158 -11.16 -31.93 -32.00
N VAL A 159 -11.70 -30.80 -32.48
CA VAL A 159 -12.83 -30.79 -33.41
C VAL A 159 -12.47 -31.47 -34.73
N CYS A 160 -11.29 -31.20 -35.29
CA CYS A 160 -10.81 -31.86 -36.50
C CYS A 160 -10.74 -33.38 -36.34
N VAL A 161 -10.14 -33.88 -35.26
CA VAL A 161 -10.04 -35.33 -35.00
C VAL A 161 -11.42 -35.94 -34.83
N CYS A 162 -12.32 -35.30 -34.07
CA CYS A 162 -13.70 -35.77 -33.91
C CYS A 162 -14.42 -35.91 -35.25
N VAL A 163 -14.38 -34.88 -36.10
CA VAL A 163 -15.02 -34.89 -37.42
C VAL A 163 -14.40 -35.99 -38.31
N CYS A 164 -13.08 -36.13 -38.33
CA CYS A 164 -12.40 -37.18 -39.08
C CYS A 164 -12.86 -38.59 -38.63
N VAL A 165 -12.89 -38.86 -37.32
CA VAL A 165 -13.36 -40.16 -36.80
C VAL A 165 -14.82 -40.40 -37.17
N CYS A 166 -15.69 -39.39 -37.03
CA CYS A 166 -17.10 -39.51 -37.42
C CYS A 166 -17.25 -39.87 -38.91
N VAL A 167 -16.55 -39.15 -39.80
CA VAL A 167 -16.61 -39.42 -41.26
C VAL A 167 -16.08 -40.81 -41.56
N CYS A 168 -14.96 -41.23 -40.96
CA CYS A 168 -14.41 -42.57 -41.16
C CYS A 168 -15.40 -43.66 -40.73
N VAL A 169 -16.01 -43.54 -39.54
CA VAL A 169 -17.02 -44.50 -39.06
C VAL A 169 -18.23 -44.53 -39.99
N CYS A 170 -18.72 -43.37 -40.43
CA CYS A 170 -19.84 -43.30 -41.38
C CYS A 170 -19.51 -44.03 -42.69
N VAL A 171 -18.35 -43.75 -43.29
CA VAL A 171 -17.92 -44.40 -44.54
C VAL A 171 -17.78 -45.92 -44.34
N CYS A 172 -17.17 -46.37 -43.24
CA CYS A 172 -17.05 -47.80 -42.94
C CYS A 172 -18.43 -48.47 -42.82
N VAL A 173 -19.37 -47.88 -42.09
CA VAL A 173 -20.74 -48.41 -41.95
C VAL A 173 -21.46 -48.45 -43.31
N CYS A 174 -21.32 -47.40 -44.13
CA CYS A 174 -21.90 -47.37 -45.48
C CYS A 174 -21.32 -48.47 -46.37
N VAL A 175 -20.00 -48.64 -46.40
CA VAL A 175 -19.33 -49.68 -47.21
C VAL A 175 -19.73 -51.07 -46.74
N CYS A 176 -19.74 -51.34 -45.43
CA CYS A 176 -20.20 -52.63 -44.87
C CYS A 176 -21.67 -52.93 -45.18
N SER A 177 -22.53 -51.91 -45.21
CA SER A 177 -23.94 -52.07 -45.57
C SER A 177 -24.14 -52.36 -47.06
N LEU A 178 -23.23 -51.86 -47.92
CA LEU A 178 -23.22 -52.14 -49.36
C LEU A 178 -22.63 -53.53 -49.67
N SER A 179 -21.66 -54.01 -48.90
CA SER A 179 -21.01 -55.31 -49.11
C SER A 179 -21.66 -56.48 -48.35
N GLY A 180 -22.50 -56.20 -47.34
CA GLY A 180 -23.24 -57.20 -46.56
C GLY A 180 -24.70 -57.41 -46.97
N GLY A 181 -25.14 -56.84 -48.10
CA GLY A 181 -26.44 -57.18 -48.69
C GLY A 181 -26.40 -58.58 -49.35
N PRO A 182 -27.48 -59.38 -49.28
CA PRO A 182 -27.54 -60.71 -49.89
C PRO A 182 -27.44 -60.68 -51.41
#